data_AF-W9RLK3-F1
#
_entry.id   AF-W9RLK3-F1
#
_cell.length_a   1.000
_cell.length_b   1.000
_cell.length_c   1.000
_cell.angle_alpha   90.00
_cell.angle_beta   90.00
_cell.angle_gamma   90.00
#
_symmetry.space_group_name_H-M   'P 1'
#
loop_
_entity.id
_entity.type
_entity.pdbx_description
1 polymer ?
#
loop_
_entity_poly.entity_id
_entity_poly.type
_entity_poly.pdbx_seq_one_letter_code
_entity_poly.pdbx_strand_id
1 'polypeptide(L)' 'MSFPPIYGYAGMYCGISLDSFLKYMIVQSLTKEGLRKLGPLVVTMAEVEGLEAHKRAITLRLKDIEARKVSVRR' A
#
# COMPACT_ATOMS: atom_id res chain seq x y z
N MET A 1 14.20 32.73 -3.37
CA MET A 1 13.19 33.80 -3.19
C MET A 1 11.83 33.10 -3.08
N SER A 2 11.43 32.73 -1.86
CA SER A 2 10.20 31.98 -1.58
C SER A 2 9.25 32.87 -0.78
N PHE A 3 8.13 33.29 -1.38
CA PHE A 3 6.91 33.73 -0.69
C PHE A 3 5.76 33.46 -1.67
N PRO A 4 4.72 32.67 -1.29
CA PRO A 4 3.66 33.16 -0.40
C PRO A 4 2.91 32.07 0.42
N PRO A 5 3.12 32.02 1.74
CA PRO A 5 1.97 31.98 2.66
C PRO A 5 2.07 33.13 3.68
N ILE A 6 1.02 33.95 3.77
CA ILE A 6 0.99 35.13 4.65
C ILE A 6 0.40 34.72 6.02
N TYR A 7 0.87 35.35 7.11
CA TYR A 7 0.68 34.95 8.52
C TYR A 7 1.57 33.80 9.04
N GLY A 8 2.76 33.57 8.45
CA GLY A 8 3.78 32.68 9.03
C GLY A 8 3.75 31.21 8.55
N TYR A 9 2.86 30.87 7.62
CA TYR A 9 2.72 29.51 7.08
C TYR A 9 3.80 29.11 6.05
N ALA A 10 4.77 29.98 5.76
CA ALA A 10 5.86 29.79 4.79
C ALA A 10 6.75 28.57 5.03
N GLY A 11 6.80 28.04 6.27
CA GLY A 11 7.57 26.83 6.59
C GLY A 11 6.82 25.52 6.33
N MET A 12 5.49 25.55 6.17
CA MET A 12 4.64 24.35 6.11
C MET A 12 3.88 24.22 4.79
N TYR A 13 3.66 25.32 4.08
CA TYR A 13 2.89 25.36 2.84
C TYR A 13 3.73 25.93 1.71
N CYS A 14 3.77 25.19 0.60
CA CYS A 14 4.33 25.71 -0.65
C CYS A 14 3.37 26.73 -1.27
N GLY A 15 3.92 27.69 -1.99
CA GLY A 15 3.13 28.56 -2.86
C GLY A 15 2.36 27.76 -3.91
N ILE A 16 1.36 28.39 -4.52
CA ILE A 16 0.55 27.77 -5.57
C ILE A 16 1.46 27.38 -6.74
N SER A 17 1.48 26.09 -7.07
CA SER A 17 2.16 25.51 -8.23
C SER A 17 1.18 24.72 -9.08
N LEU A 18 1.59 24.21 -10.25
CA LEU A 18 0.75 23.35 -11.09
C LEU A 18 0.26 22.12 -10.31
N ASP A 19 1.09 21.58 -9.42
CA ASP A 19 0.77 20.43 -8.56
C ASP A 19 -0.38 20.72 -7.59
N SER A 20 -0.65 22.00 -7.29
CA SER A 20 -1.82 22.41 -6.48
C SER A 20 -3.16 22.14 -7.17
N PHE A 21 -3.14 21.95 -8.50
CA PHE A 21 -4.33 21.63 -9.30
C PHE A 21 -4.38 20.15 -9.70
N LEU A 22 -3.39 19.34 -9.27
CA LEU A 22 -3.28 17.93 -9.62
C LEU A 22 -3.62 17.04 -8.43
N LYS A 23 -4.26 15.90 -8.70
CA LYS A 23 -4.49 14.84 -7.72
C LYS A 23 -3.57 13.66 -8.04
N TYR A 24 -2.64 13.36 -7.13
CA TYR A 24 -1.80 12.18 -7.27
C TYR A 24 -2.56 10.93 -6.86
N MET A 25 -2.59 9.93 -7.75
CA MET A 25 -3.16 8.61 -7.49
C MET A 25 -2.03 7.59 -7.45
N ILE A 26 -1.83 6.97 -6.28
CA ILE A 26 -0.83 5.92 -6.11
C ILE A 26 -1.46 4.58 -6.52
N VAL A 27 -0.85 3.93 -7.51
CA VAL A 27 -1.25 2.60 -7.99
C VAL A 27 -0.21 1.57 -7.57
N GLN A 28 -0.65 0.48 -6.97
CA GLN A 28 0.21 -0.63 -6.57
C GLN A 28 -0.26 -1.93 -7.23
N SER A 29 0.67 -2.66 -7.82
CA SER A 29 0.43 -3.97 -8.42
C SER A 29 1.49 -4.95 -7.95
N LEU A 30 1.07 -6.12 -7.47
CA LEU A 30 1.97 -7.15 -6.94
C LEU A 30 1.81 -8.44 -7.73
N THR A 31 2.93 -9.08 -8.04
CA THR A 31 2.95 -10.42 -8.61
C THR A 31 2.64 -11.47 -7.55
N LYS A 32 2.28 -12.70 -7.96
CA LYS A 32 2.07 -13.83 -7.04
C LYS A 32 3.31 -14.11 -6.18
N GLU A 33 4.50 -13.95 -6.75
CA GLU A 33 5.77 -14.11 -6.03
C GLU A 33 6.03 -12.95 -5.06
N GLY A 34 5.71 -11.72 -5.47
CA GLY A 34 5.77 -10.55 -4.59
C GLY A 34 4.85 -10.71 -3.38
N LEU A 35 3.62 -11.17 -3.60
CA LEU A 35 2.66 -11.43 -2.52
C LEU A 35 3.13 -12.56 -1.59
N ARG A 36 3.85 -13.59 -2.09
CA ARG A 36 4.43 -14.63 -1.23
C ARG A 36 5.56 -14.11 -0.34
N LYS A 37 6.33 -13.11 -0.81
CA LYS A 37 7.41 -12.49 -0.02
C LYS A 37 6.89 -11.49 1.01
N LEU A 38 5.97 -10.61 0.60
CA LEU A 38 5.42 -9.54 1.44
C LEU A 38 4.25 -10.01 2.33
N GLY A 39 3.45 -10.95 1.86
CA GLY A 39 2.22 -11.40 2.52
C GLY A 39 2.41 -11.83 3.98
N PRO A 40 3.42 -12.65 4.34
CA PRO A 40 3.67 -13.04 5.71
C PRO A 40 3.92 -11.85 6.65
N LEU A 41 4.69 -10.84 6.22
CA LEU A 41 4.95 -9.66 7.03
C LEU A 41 3.67 -8.84 7.27
N VAL A 42 2.85 -8.66 6.23
CA VAL A 42 1.59 -7.89 6.36
C VAL A 42 0.58 -8.63 7.24
N VAL A 43 0.56 -9.97 7.21
CA VAL A 43 -0.24 -10.79 8.12
C VAL A 43 0.21 -10.55 9.57
N THR A 44 1.52 -10.58 9.87
CA THR A 44 2.03 -10.32 11.21
C THR A 44 1.69 -8.91 11.70
N MET A 45 1.82 -7.89 10.83
CA MET A 45 1.44 -6.51 11.20
C MET A 45 -0.08 -6.41 11.47
N ALA A 46 -0.90 -7.00 10.61
CA ALA A 46 -2.36 -6.98 10.78
C ALA A 46 -2.82 -7.73 12.03
N GLU A 47 -2.10 -8.78 12.46
CA GLU A 47 -2.35 -9.48 13.72
C GLU A 47 -2.09 -8.57 14.93
N VAL A 48 -0.96 -7.86 14.94
CA VAL A 48 -0.60 -6.93 16.02
C VAL A 48 -1.58 -5.75 16.11
N GLU A 49 -2.06 -5.28 14.96
CA GLU A 49 -3.04 -4.18 14.87
C GLU A 49 -4.49 -4.63 15.09
N GLY A 50 -4.76 -5.94 15.26
CA GLY A 50 -6.11 -6.48 15.43
C GLY A 50 -7.00 -6.40 14.18
N LEU A 51 -6.40 -6.20 13.00
CA LEU A 51 -7.09 -6.01 11.72
C LEU A 51 -7.38 -7.35 11.03
N GLU A 52 -8.29 -8.13 11.60
CA GLU A 52 -8.55 -9.50 11.14
C GLU A 52 -9.05 -9.61 9.70
N ALA A 53 -9.81 -8.62 9.22
CA ALA A 53 -10.25 -8.58 7.82
C ALA A 53 -9.06 -8.44 6.84
N HIS A 54 -8.07 -7.61 7.19
CA HIS A 54 -6.89 -7.37 6.37
C HIS A 54 -6.01 -8.62 6.32
N LYS A 55 -5.80 -9.27 7.47
CA LYS A 55 -5.13 -10.56 7.57
C LYS A 55 -5.79 -11.61 6.68
N ARG A 56 -7.10 -11.82 6.84
CA ARG A 56 -7.88 -12.80 6.06
C ARG A 56 -7.78 -12.58 4.56
N ALA A 57 -7.84 -11.32 4.10
CA ALA A 57 -7.73 -10.98 2.69
C ALA A 57 -6.42 -11.47 2.06
N ILE A 58 -5.32 -11.47 2.82
CA ILE A 58 -4.00 -11.92 2.37
C ILE A 58 -3.89 -13.43 2.48
N THR A 59 -4.29 -14.01 3.61
CA THR A 59 -4.23 -15.46 3.83
C THR A 59 -5.04 -16.24 2.80
N LEU A 60 -6.22 -15.75 2.41
CA LEU A 60 -7.05 -16.38 1.37
C LEU A 60 -6.33 -16.43 0.01
N ARG A 61 -5.68 -15.33 -0.37
CA ARG A 61 -4.92 -15.27 -1.64
C ARG A 61 -3.69 -16.17 -1.62
N LEU A 62 -2.99 -16.26 -0.49
CA LEU A 62 -1.85 -17.16 -0.34
C LEU A 62 -2.28 -18.64 -0.45
N LYS A 63 -3.39 -19.01 0.19
CA LYS A 63 -3.97 -20.36 0.10
C LYS A 63 -4.36 -20.72 -1.34
N ASP A 64 -4.98 -19.80 -2.08
CA ASP A 64 -5.32 -20.02 -3.50
C ASP A 64 -4.07 -20.25 -4.37
N ILE A 65 -3.00 -19.47 -4.13
CA ILE A 65 -1.72 -19.62 -4.83
C ILE A 65 -1.09 -20.99 -4.55
N GLU A 66 -1.17 -21.48 -3.31
CA GLU A 66 -0.67 -22.80 -2.94
C GLU A 66 -1.51 -23.93 -3.55
N ALA A 67 -2.83 -23.85 -3.49
CA ALA A 67 -3.75 -24.83 -4.08
C ALA A 67 -3.52 -25.00 -5.59
N ARG A 68 -3.35 -23.89 -6.32
CA ARG A 68 -3.04 -23.91 -7.77
C ARG A 68 -1.67 -24.49 -8.09
N LYS A 69 -0.69 -24.39 -7.20
CA LYS A 69 0.61 -25.05 -7.38
C LYS A 69 0.50 -26.57 -7.30
N VAL A 70 -0.40 -27.08 -6.44
CA VAL A 70 -0.62 -28.52 -6.27
C VAL A 70 -1.36 -29.12 -7.47
N SER A 71 -2.33 -28.40 -8.04
CA SER A 71 -3.09 -28.89 -9.21
C SER A 71 -2.26 -28.95 -10.49
N VAL A 72 -1.27 -28.08 -10.67
CA VAL A 72 -0.41 -28.05 -11.87
C VAL A 72 0.69 -29.12 -11.81
N ARG A 73 1.02 -29.63 -10.62
CA ARG A 73 2.02 -30.69 -10.41
C ARG A 73 1.45 -32.11 -10.42
N ARG A 74 0.14 -32.25 -10.60
CA ARG A 74 -0.57 -33.53 -10.76
C ARG A 74 -0.97 -33.69 -12.22
#